data_AF-A0A4R3JF28-F1
#
_entry.id   AF-A0A4R3JF28-F1
#
_cell.length_a   1.000
_cell.length_b   1.000
_cell.length_c   1.000
_cell.angle_alpha   90.00
_cell.angle_beta   90.00
_cell.angle_gamma   90.00
#
_symmetry.space_group_name_H-M   'P 1'
#
loop_
_entity.id
_entity.type
_entity.pdbx_description
1 polymer ?
#
loop_
_entity_poly.entity_id
_entity_poly.type
_entity_poly.pdbx_seq_one_letter_code
_entity_poly.pdbx_strand_id
1 'polypeptide(L)' 'MDIMILHELEGLFRSIWVVWLMVIFAAVIYWAYRPKNKKRFEDDAKMIFKDEDNGG' A
#
# COMPACT_ATOMS: atom_id res chain seq x y z
N MET A 1 20.53 8.61 36.29
CA MET A 1 20.30 9.31 35.01
C MET A 1 19.74 8.37 33.96
N ASP A 2 20.16 7.10 33.90
CA ASP A 2 19.56 6.09 33.00
C ASP A 2 18.04 5.88 33.16
N ILE A 3 17.52 5.75 34.38
CA ILE A 3 16.09 5.45 34.59
C ILE A 3 15.17 6.61 34.14
N MET A 4 15.61 7.86 34.32
CA MET A 4 14.86 9.03 33.81
C MET A 4 14.86 9.08 32.28
N ILE A 5 15.99 8.76 31.64
CA ILE A 5 16.10 8.73 30.17
C ILE A 5 15.19 7.65 29.59
N LEU A 6 15.14 6.45 30.20
CA LEU A 6 14.27 5.37 29.75
C LEU A 6 12.78 5.76 29.77
N HIS A 7 12.32 6.42 30.84
CA HIS A 7 10.93 6.86 30.97
C HIS A 7 10.54 7.93 29.93
N GLU A 8 11.44 8.85 29.62
CA GLU A 8 11.26 9.89 28.58
C GLU A 8 11.13 9.26 27.18
N LEU A 9 11.96 8.26 26.87
CA LEU A 9 11.91 7.55 25.59
C LEU A 9 10.60 6.76 25.43
N GLU A 10 10.10 6.10 26.48
CA GLU A 10 8.86 5.32 26.37
C GLU A 10 7.63 6.18 26.01
N GLY A 11 7.55 7.41 26.52
CA GLY A 11 6.46 8.34 26.19
C GLY A 11 6.46 8.73 24.72
N LEU A 12 7.64 9.06 24.17
CA LEU A 12 7.80 9.41 22.76
C LEU A 12 7.57 8.22 21.83
N PHE A 13 8.08 7.04 22.19
CA PHE A 13 7.87 5.82 21.41
C PHE A 13 6.40 5.42 21.34
N ARG A 14 5.66 5.48 22.45
CA ARG A 14 4.23 5.14 22.44
C ARG A 14 3.39 6.12 21.62
N SER A 15 3.71 7.42 21.66
CA SER A 15 3.03 8.44 20.87
C SER A 15 3.28 8.26 19.36
N ILE A 16 4.54 8.08 18.95
CA ILE A 16 4.88 7.92 17.53
C ILE A 16 4.38 6.59 16.95
N TRP A 17 4.28 5.55 17.78
CA TRP A 17 3.83 4.22 17.36
C TRP A 17 2.42 4.21 16.77
N VAL A 18 1.49 4.93 17.39
CA VAL A 18 0.10 5.02 16.91
C VAL A 18 0.04 5.72 15.55
N VAL A 19 0.81 6.80 15.38
CA VAL A 19 0.92 7.53 14.12
C VAL A 19 1.51 6.64 13.02
N TRP A 20 2.55 5.86 13.35
CA TRP A 20 3.16 4.92 12.41
C TRP A 20 2.19 3.84 11.91
N LEU A 21 1.37 3.27 12.80
CA LEU A 21 0.34 2.29 12.41
C LEU A 21 -0.68 2.92 11.45
N MET A 22 -1.10 4.16 11.71
CA MET A 22 -2.01 4.88 10.82
C MET A 22 -1.39 5.15 9.44
N VAL A 23 -0.11 5.53 9.40
CA VAL A 23 0.62 5.75 8.14
C VAL A 23 0.76 4.46 7.33
N ILE A 24 1.12 3.35 7.96
CA ILE A 24 1.22 2.05 7.29
C ILE A 24 -0.14 1.63 6.74
N PHE A 25 -1.21 1.78 7.53
CA PHE A 25 -2.56 1.46 7.10
C PHE A 25 -3.00 2.31 5.90
N ALA A 26 -2.78 3.62 5.96
CA ALA A 26 -3.06 4.53 4.85
C ALA A 26 -2.23 4.20 3.60
N ALA A 27 -0.96 3.81 3.77
CA ALA A 27 -0.09 3.38 2.68
C ALA A 27 -0.62 2.12 1.98
N VAL A 28 -1.14 1.14 2.74
CA VAL A 28 -1.76 -0.07 2.20
C VAL A 28 -3.03 0.27 1.42
N ILE A 29 -3.91 1.13 1.96
CA ILE A 29 -5.11 1.59 1.25
C ILE A 29 -4.71 2.30 -0.04
N TYR A 30 -3.79 3.27 0.03
CA TYR A 30 -3.35 4.01 -1.15
C TYR A 30 -2.71 3.09 -2.20
N TRP A 31 -1.94 2.10 -1.77
CA TRP A 31 -1.35 1.09 -2.66
C TRP A 31 -2.42 0.18 -3.29
N ALA A 32 -3.42 -0.25 -2.54
CA ALA A 32 -4.52 -1.08 -3.04
C ALA A 32 -5.39 -0.32 -4.05
N TYR A 33 -5.64 0.97 -3.82
CA TYR A 33 -6.33 1.85 -4.75
C TYR A 33 -5.46 2.27 -5.94
N ARG A 34 -4.14 2.04 -5.90
CA ARG A 34 -3.25 2.41 -7.00
C ARG A 34 -3.56 1.53 -8.22
N PRO A 35 -4.01 2.11 -9.35
CA PRO A 35 -4.48 1.36 -10.52
C PRO A 35 -3.32 0.74 -11.35
N LYS A 36 -2.15 0.49 -10.73
CA LYS A 36 -0.95 0.00 -11.42
C LYS A 36 -1.08 -1.46 -11.89
N ASN A 37 -2.14 -2.17 -11.49
CA ASN A 37 -2.46 -3.50 -12.04
C ASN A 37 -3.74 -3.53 -12.91
N LYS A 38 -4.49 -2.42 -13.04
CA LYS A 38 -5.66 -2.37 -13.94
C LYS A 38 -5.25 -2.54 -15.40
N LYS A 39 -4.14 -1.91 -15.80
CA LYS A 39 -3.67 -1.93 -17.19
C LYS A 39 -3.28 -3.33 -17.67
N ARG A 40 -2.67 -4.15 -16.80
CA ARG A 40 -2.37 -5.56 -17.10
C ARG A 40 -3.62 -6.42 -17.17
N PHE A 41 -4.60 -6.19 -16.30
CA PHE A 41 -5.89 -6.89 -16.36
C PHE A 41 -6.69 -6.55 -17.62
N GLU A 42 -6.68 -5.29 -18.06
CA GLU A 42 -7.34 -4.86 -19.30
C GLU A 42 -6.62 -5.39 -20.55
N ASP A 43 -5.28 -5.44 -20.54
CA ASP A 43 -4.50 -6.00 -21.65
C ASP A 43 -4.68 -7.52 -21.79
N ASP A 44 -4.68 -8.27 -20.68
CA ASP A 44 -4.90 -9.73 -20.67
C ASP A 44 -6.35 -10.09 -21.07
N ALA A 45 -7.35 -9.28 -20.67
CA ALA A 45 -8.74 -9.47 -21.06
C ALA A 45 -8.99 -9.23 -22.56
N LYS A 46 -8.23 -8.31 -23.17
CA LYS A 46 -8.32 -8.04 -24.62
C LYS A 46 -7.59 -9.07 -25.48
N MET A 47 -6.81 -9.98 -24.89
CA MET A 47 -6.09 -11.02 -25.63
C MET A 47 -7.06 -11.98 -26.34
N ILE A 48 -8.16 -12.39 -25.69
CA ILE A 48 -9.19 -13.25 -26.30
C ILE A 48 -9.93 -12.56 -27.46
N PHE A 49 -10.16 -11.25 -27.38
CA PHE A 49 -10.87 -10.50 -28.42
C PHE A 49 -9.99 -10.09 -29.61
N LYS A 50 -8.66 -10.14 -29.47
CA LYS A 50 -7.72 -9.80 -30.56
C LYS A 50 -7.65 -10.86 -31.66
N ASP A 51 -8.00 -12.11 -31.34
CA ASP A 51 -7.95 -13.21 -32.30
C ASP A 51 -9.22 -13.27 -33.18
N GLU A 52 -10.30 -12.55 -32.82
CA GLU A 52 -11.54 -12.49 -33.62
C GLU A 52 -11.49 -11.47 -34.77
N ASP A 53 -10.54 -10.52 -34.77
CA ASP A 53 -10.44 -9.44 -35.77
C ASP A 53 -9.61 -9.83 -37.02
N ASN A 54 -8.92 -10.98 -37.00
CA ASN A 54 -8.09 -11.45 -38.14
C ASN A 54 -8.71 -12.62 -38.91
N GLY A 55 -10.03 -12.85 -38.79
CA GLY A 55 -10.74 -13.94 -39.47
C GLY A 55 -12.11 -13.52 -40.00
N GLY A 56 -12.12 -12.76 -41.10
CA GLY A 56 -13.31 -12.41 -41.89
C GLY A 56 -12.94 -11.95 -43.28
#